data_AF-A0A9Q0W467-F1
#
_entry.id   AF-A0A9Q0W467-F1
#
_cell.length_a   1.000
_cell.length_b   1.000
_cell.length_c   1.000
_cell.angle_alpha   90.00
_cell.angle_beta   90.00
_cell.angle_gamma   90.00
#
_symmetry.space_group_name_H-M   'P 1'
#
loop_
_entity.id
_entity.type
_entity.pdbx_description
1 polymer ?
#
loop_
_entity_poly.entity_id
_entity_poly.type
_entity_poly.pdbx_seq_one_letter_code
_entity_poly.pdbx_strand_id
1 'polypeptide(L)'
;MILEGGSIHVDGEGTCLTTEECLLNKNRNPNMTKEQIEDQLKAYLGVQKVIWLPYGLYGDDDTNGHIDNMCCFARPGVVLLSWTDDEKDPQFIRSMEAESILSNTSDANGRRLEIIKLHVPGPLYMTDEEAAGVVQDCNAKTRLPGTRLAASYVNFYISTGGIITPQFGDQKWDDEAVRVLSQVFPNHEVVRIEGAREIVLAGGNIHCITQQQPAALPGTVKLG
;
A
#
# COMPACT_ATOMS: atom_id res chain seq x y z
N MET A 1 -20.73 -2.66 4.89
CA MET A 1 -19.34 -2.96 5.31
C MET A 1 -18.56 -1.67 5.21
N ILE A 2 -17.86 -1.29 6.27
CA ILE A 2 -16.87 -0.20 6.25
C ILE A 2 -15.63 -0.73 5.53
N LEU A 3 -15.14 -0.01 4.53
CA LEU A 3 -13.97 -0.37 3.74
C LEU A 3 -13.37 0.89 3.12
N GLU A 4 -12.04 0.98 3.08
CA GLU A 4 -11.30 2.06 2.44
C GLU A 4 -10.58 1.53 1.19
N GLY A 5 -10.47 2.34 0.13
CA GLY A 5 -9.82 1.90 -1.12
C GLY A 5 -8.37 1.43 -0.92
N GLY A 6 -7.61 2.11 -0.05
CA GLY A 6 -6.22 1.76 0.26
C GLY A 6 -6.05 0.49 1.09
N SER A 7 -7.12 -0.07 1.67
CA SER A 7 -7.04 -1.29 2.47
C SER A 7 -7.07 -2.57 1.62
N ILE A 8 -7.28 -2.47 0.30
CA ILE A 8 -7.32 -3.59 -0.65
C ILE A 8 -6.47 -3.29 -1.89
N HIS A 9 -5.98 -4.33 -2.57
CA HIS A 9 -5.39 -4.20 -3.91
C HIS A 9 -5.77 -5.40 -4.78
N VAL A 10 -6.13 -5.18 -6.04
CA VAL A 10 -6.58 -6.26 -6.96
C VAL A 10 -5.66 -6.40 -8.16
N ASP A 11 -5.59 -7.60 -8.74
CA ASP A 11 -4.82 -7.89 -9.97
C ASP A 11 -5.65 -7.74 -11.26
N GLY A 12 -6.97 -7.59 -11.14
CA GLY A 12 -7.90 -7.57 -12.28
C GLY A 12 -8.20 -8.95 -12.88
N GLU A 13 -7.66 -10.03 -12.29
CA GLU A 13 -7.80 -11.41 -12.75
C GLU A 13 -8.28 -12.37 -11.65
N GLY A 14 -8.89 -11.82 -10.60
CA GLY A 14 -9.59 -12.61 -9.60
C GLY A 14 -8.94 -12.65 -8.22
N THR A 15 -7.82 -11.95 -8.02
CA THR A 15 -7.09 -11.97 -6.75
C THR A 15 -7.12 -10.61 -6.08
N CYS A 16 -7.40 -10.59 -4.77
CA CYS A 16 -7.29 -9.42 -3.90
C CYS A 16 -6.21 -9.65 -2.84
N LEU A 17 -5.39 -8.64 -2.58
CA LEU A 17 -4.55 -8.51 -1.40
C LEU A 17 -5.26 -7.62 -0.38
N THR A 18 -5.08 -7.91 0.90
CA THR A 18 -5.55 -7.07 2.02
C THR A 18 -4.71 -7.39 3.27
N THR A 19 -4.86 -6.59 4.33
CA THR A 19 -4.29 -6.88 5.65
C THR A 19 -5.37 -7.30 6.66
N GLU A 20 -5.02 -8.22 7.57
CA GLU A 20 -5.86 -8.57 8.73
C GLU A 20 -5.88 -7.43 9.75
N GLU A 21 -4.72 -6.80 9.99
CA GLU A 21 -4.55 -5.65 10.90
C GLU A 21 -5.59 -4.53 10.66
N CYS A 22 -5.95 -4.28 9.39
CA CYS A 22 -6.96 -3.30 9.02
C CYS A 22 -8.38 -3.88 9.03
N LEU A 23 -8.67 -4.85 8.16
CA LEU A 23 -10.06 -5.26 7.90
C LEU A 23 -10.70 -6.02 9.07
N LEU A 24 -9.89 -6.73 9.88
CA LEU A 24 -10.37 -7.44 11.06
C LEU A 24 -10.27 -6.60 12.33
N ASN A 25 -9.87 -5.33 12.21
CA ASN A 25 -9.86 -4.42 13.33
C ASN A 25 -11.29 -4.17 13.84
N LYS A 26 -11.46 -4.20 15.16
CA LYS A 26 -12.73 -3.92 15.83
C LYS A 26 -13.29 -2.52 15.54
N ASN A 27 -12.46 -1.59 15.08
CA ASN A 27 -12.90 -0.25 14.69
C ASN A 27 -13.46 -0.17 13.25
N ARG A 28 -13.36 -1.25 12.46
CA ARG A 28 -14.00 -1.38 11.14
C ARG A 28 -15.32 -2.11 11.28
N ASN A 29 -15.33 -3.43 11.10
CA ASN A 29 -16.55 -4.24 11.05
C ASN A 29 -16.60 -5.24 12.22
N PRO A 30 -16.75 -4.79 13.49
CA PRO A 30 -16.64 -5.68 14.66
C PRO A 30 -17.68 -6.80 14.72
N ASN A 31 -18.75 -6.69 13.94
CA ASN A 31 -19.84 -7.67 13.89
C ASN A 31 -19.73 -8.63 12.70
N MET A 32 -18.63 -8.60 11.95
CA MET A 32 -18.40 -9.48 10.80
C MET A 32 -17.22 -10.42 11.06
N THR A 33 -17.35 -11.69 10.68
CA THR A 33 -16.22 -12.62 10.67
C THR A 33 -15.32 -12.37 9.46
N LYS A 34 -14.11 -12.93 9.48
CA LYS A 34 -13.17 -12.89 8.35
C LYS A 34 -13.81 -13.44 7.07
N GLU A 35 -14.54 -14.55 7.16
CA GLU A 35 -15.22 -15.18 6.03
C GLU A 35 -16.32 -14.29 5.46
N GLN A 36 -17.09 -13.62 6.33
CA GLN A 36 -18.13 -12.69 5.88
C GLN A 36 -17.54 -11.47 5.16
N ILE A 37 -16.40 -10.94 5.64
CA ILE A 37 -15.68 -9.86 4.97
C ILE A 37 -15.15 -10.36 3.62
N GLU A 38 -14.53 -11.54 3.59
CA GLU A 38 -14.01 -12.16 2.37
C GLU A 38 -15.12 -12.35 1.32
N ASP A 39 -16.31 -12.80 1.71
CA ASP A 39 -17.46 -12.96 0.82
C ASP A 39 -17.94 -11.62 0.25
N GLN A 40 -17.94 -10.54 1.04
CA GLN A 40 -18.22 -9.20 0.53
C GLN A 40 -17.17 -8.73 -0.48
N LEU A 41 -15.88 -8.96 -0.21
CA LEU A 41 -14.81 -8.61 -1.14
C LEU A 41 -14.97 -9.37 -2.47
N LYS A 42 -15.20 -10.67 -2.43
CA LYS A 42 -15.46 -11.49 -3.62
C LYS A 42 -16.66 -10.99 -4.41
N ALA A 43 -17.78 -10.73 -3.74
CA ALA A 43 -19.01 -10.31 -4.40
C ALA A 43 -18.90 -8.93 -5.07
N TYR A 44 -18.29 -7.95 -4.41
CA TYR A 44 -18.26 -6.56 -4.90
C TYR A 44 -17.05 -6.25 -5.79
N LEU A 45 -15.91 -6.92 -5.58
CA LEU A 45 -14.71 -6.72 -6.41
C LEU A 45 -14.62 -7.72 -7.57
N GLY A 46 -15.49 -8.74 -7.61
CA GLY A 46 -15.46 -9.78 -8.65
C GLY A 46 -14.25 -10.72 -8.54
N VAL A 47 -13.65 -10.83 -7.35
CA VAL A 47 -12.50 -11.69 -7.09
C VAL A 47 -12.93 -13.08 -6.62
N GLN A 48 -12.09 -14.10 -6.83
CA GLN A 48 -12.31 -15.47 -6.35
C GLN A 48 -11.39 -15.83 -5.19
N LYS A 49 -10.27 -15.11 -5.02
CA LYS A 49 -9.29 -15.36 -3.96
C LYS A 49 -8.90 -14.08 -3.26
N VAL A 50 -8.84 -14.13 -1.93
CA VAL A 50 -8.30 -13.06 -1.09
C VAL A 50 -7.06 -13.61 -0.37
N ILE A 51 -5.95 -12.90 -0.49
CA ILE A 51 -4.71 -13.17 0.21
C ILE A 51 -4.60 -12.16 1.36
N TRP A 52 -4.53 -12.68 2.58
CA TRP A 52 -4.54 -11.91 3.80
C TRP A 52 -3.11 -11.82 4.36
N LEU A 53 -2.51 -10.63 4.32
CA LEU A 53 -1.28 -10.37 5.06
C LEU A 53 -1.64 -10.07 6.52
N PRO A 54 -0.89 -10.56 7.53
CA PRO A 54 -1.25 -10.35 8.93
C PRO A 54 -1.16 -8.88 9.32
N TYR A 55 -0.17 -8.17 8.79
CA TYR A 55 0.18 -6.80 9.15
C TYR A 55 0.47 -5.94 7.92
N GLY A 56 0.20 -4.64 8.04
CA GLY A 56 0.68 -3.60 7.13
C GLY A 56 2.04 -3.04 7.53
N LEU A 57 2.38 -1.86 7.00
CA LEU A 57 3.64 -1.17 7.31
C LEU A 57 3.70 -0.76 8.79
N TYR A 58 4.84 -0.93 9.43
CA TYR A 58 5.07 -0.46 10.80
C TYR A 58 4.93 1.06 10.91
N GLY A 59 4.19 1.54 11.91
CA GLY A 59 3.93 2.97 12.14
C GLY A 59 2.70 3.50 11.41
N ASP A 60 2.02 2.68 10.60
CA ASP A 60 0.76 3.05 9.94
C ASP A 60 -0.46 2.87 10.86
N ASP A 61 -0.39 3.53 12.02
CA ASP A 61 -1.40 3.43 13.07
C ASP A 61 -2.69 4.18 12.72
N ASP A 62 -2.60 5.16 11.80
CA ASP A 62 -3.74 5.98 11.34
C ASP A 62 -4.75 5.11 10.58
N THR A 63 -4.24 4.25 9.71
CA THR A 63 -5.05 3.39 8.85
C THR A 63 -5.21 1.98 9.40
N ASN A 64 -4.43 1.62 10.43
CA ASN A 64 -4.30 0.26 10.96
C ASN A 64 -3.66 -0.70 9.93
N GLY A 65 -2.59 -0.24 9.29
CA GLY A 65 -1.80 -1.06 8.38
C GLY A 65 -2.51 -1.34 7.07
N HIS A 66 -2.88 -0.31 6.31
CA HIS A 66 -3.39 -0.48 4.95
C HIS A 66 -2.42 -1.28 4.05
N ILE A 67 -2.98 -2.03 3.10
CA ILE A 67 -2.20 -2.84 2.17
C ILE A 67 -1.46 -1.97 1.16
N ASP A 68 -2.01 -0.82 0.76
CA ASP A 68 -1.39 0.08 -0.24
C ASP A 68 -0.07 0.72 0.20
N ASN A 69 0.24 0.67 1.50
CA ASN A 69 1.52 1.11 2.04
C ASN A 69 2.48 -0.06 2.32
N MET A 70 1.99 -1.31 2.17
CA MET A 70 2.72 -2.54 2.45
C MET A 70 3.04 -3.35 1.19
N CYS A 71 2.05 -3.65 0.36
CA CYS A 71 2.16 -4.53 -0.79
C CYS A 71 1.16 -4.15 -1.90
N CYS A 72 1.59 -4.18 -3.16
CA CYS A 72 0.71 -3.93 -4.30
C CYS A 72 0.97 -4.90 -5.45
N PHE A 73 0.00 -5.09 -6.34
CA PHE A 73 0.23 -5.81 -7.59
C PHE A 73 0.92 -4.90 -8.60
N ALA A 74 2.04 -5.35 -9.18
CA ALA A 74 2.63 -4.72 -10.35
C ALA A 74 1.97 -5.20 -11.66
N ARG A 75 1.52 -6.46 -11.67
CA ARG A 75 0.80 -7.15 -12.74
C ARG A 75 0.28 -8.49 -12.18
N PRO A 76 -0.64 -9.20 -12.87
CA PRO A 76 -1.08 -10.52 -12.42
C PRO A 76 0.09 -11.47 -12.13
N GLY A 77 0.12 -12.01 -10.91
CA GLY A 77 1.19 -12.90 -10.42
C GLY A 77 2.47 -12.21 -9.94
N VAL A 78 2.58 -10.88 -9.96
CA VAL A 78 3.78 -10.15 -9.51
C VAL A 78 3.41 -9.05 -8.53
N VAL A 79 4.04 -9.04 -7.36
CA VAL A 79 3.78 -8.07 -6.29
C VAL A 79 5.04 -7.29 -5.92
N LEU A 80 4.85 -6.02 -5.53
CA LEU A 80 5.87 -5.20 -4.88
C LEU A 80 5.63 -5.21 -3.38
N LEU A 81 6.65 -5.51 -2.59
CA LEU A 81 6.57 -5.61 -1.14
C LEU A 81 7.51 -4.60 -0.48
N SER A 82 6.98 -3.80 0.44
CA SER A 82 7.76 -2.91 1.30
C SER A 82 8.76 -3.72 2.10
N TRP A 83 10.03 -3.35 2.04
CA TRP A 83 11.12 -4.17 2.57
C TRP A 83 12.16 -3.37 3.33
N THR A 84 12.85 -4.00 4.26
CA THR A 84 14.11 -3.52 4.84
C THR A 84 15.01 -4.71 5.09
N ASP A 85 16.32 -4.54 4.93
CA ASP A 85 17.32 -5.55 5.31
C ASP A 85 17.79 -5.41 6.77
N ASP A 86 17.37 -4.36 7.48
CA ASP A 86 17.73 -4.14 8.88
C ASP A 86 16.87 -4.98 9.82
N GLU A 87 17.41 -6.12 10.27
CA GLU A 87 16.76 -7.04 11.22
C GLU A 87 16.37 -6.40 12.56
N LYS A 88 16.95 -5.25 12.91
CA LYS A 88 16.61 -4.52 14.14
C LYS A 88 15.43 -3.57 13.96
N ASP A 89 15.06 -3.26 12.72
CA ASP A 89 13.90 -2.43 12.44
C ASP A 89 12.62 -3.26 12.63
N PRO A 90 11.60 -2.76 13.36
CA PRO A 90 10.34 -3.48 13.55
C PRO A 90 9.57 -3.75 12.24
N GLN A 91 9.89 -3.08 11.14
CA GLN A 91 9.36 -3.41 9.81
C GLN A 91 9.88 -4.74 9.28
N PHE A 92 11.09 -5.17 9.67
CA PHE A 92 11.72 -6.39 9.13
C PHE A 92 10.84 -7.62 9.35
N ILE A 93 10.36 -7.82 10.58
CA ILE A 93 9.53 -8.99 10.91
C ILE A 93 8.21 -9.01 10.13
N ARG A 94 7.59 -7.83 9.94
CA ARG A 94 6.34 -7.69 9.17
C ARG A 94 6.57 -8.00 7.68
N SER A 95 7.70 -7.54 7.13
CA SER A 95 8.09 -7.80 5.73
C SER A 95 8.41 -9.27 5.50
N MET A 96 9.16 -9.90 6.40
CA MET A 96 9.47 -11.32 6.38
C MET A 96 8.22 -12.20 6.45
N GLU A 97 7.28 -11.87 7.32
CA GLU A 97 6.02 -12.62 7.46
C GLU A 97 5.15 -12.50 6.19
N ALA A 98 5.05 -11.29 5.63
CA ALA A 98 4.39 -11.06 4.35
C ALA A 98 5.06 -11.85 3.21
N GLU A 99 6.39 -11.82 3.10
CA GLU A 99 7.14 -12.58 2.09
C GLU A 99 6.87 -14.10 2.23
N SER A 100 6.86 -14.62 3.46
CA SER A 100 6.59 -16.03 3.73
C SER A 100 5.19 -16.45 3.24
N ILE A 101 4.16 -15.64 3.53
CA ILE A 101 2.79 -15.93 3.09
C ILE A 101 2.67 -15.84 1.57
N LEU A 102 3.22 -14.78 0.96
CA LEU A 102 3.19 -14.57 -0.49
C LEU A 102 3.91 -15.71 -1.23
N SER A 103 5.04 -16.18 -0.68
CA SER A 103 5.84 -17.27 -1.28
C SER A 103 5.15 -18.64 -1.20
N ASN A 104 4.31 -18.84 -0.19
CA ASN A 104 3.59 -20.09 0.05
C ASN A 104 2.14 -20.08 -0.46
N THR A 105 1.73 -19.00 -1.13
CA THR A 105 0.37 -18.83 -1.66
C THR A 105 0.41 -18.73 -3.18
N SER A 106 -0.65 -19.21 -3.83
CA SER A 106 -0.91 -18.95 -5.25
C SER A 106 -1.97 -17.87 -5.42
N ASP A 107 -2.06 -17.25 -6.58
CA ASP A 107 -3.18 -16.37 -6.90
C ASP A 107 -4.46 -17.14 -7.27
N ALA A 108 -5.53 -16.45 -7.67
CA ALA A 108 -6.81 -17.06 -8.04
C ALA A 108 -6.70 -18.05 -9.22
N ASN A 109 -5.72 -17.87 -10.10
CA ASN A 109 -5.48 -18.69 -11.28
C ASN A 109 -4.39 -19.76 -11.04
N GLY A 110 -3.94 -19.94 -9.80
CA GLY A 110 -2.95 -20.94 -9.42
C GLY A 110 -1.50 -20.57 -9.74
N ARG A 111 -1.22 -19.32 -10.14
CA ARG A 111 0.15 -18.86 -10.37
C ARG A 111 0.86 -18.64 -9.03
N ARG A 112 2.15 -18.95 -8.97
CA ARG A 112 3.00 -18.52 -7.86
C ARG A 112 3.26 -17.02 -7.99
N LEU A 113 3.34 -16.33 -6.86
CA LEU A 113 3.65 -14.91 -6.84
C LEU A 113 5.16 -14.69 -6.98
N GLU A 114 5.57 -13.87 -7.93
CA GLU A 114 6.89 -13.23 -7.94
C GLU A 114 6.84 -12.03 -6.99
N ILE A 115 7.76 -12.00 -6.03
CA ILE A 115 7.84 -10.96 -5.00
C ILE A 115 9.03 -10.07 -5.30
N ILE A 116 8.78 -8.80 -5.57
CA ILE A 116 9.81 -7.80 -5.83
C ILE A 116 9.90 -6.91 -4.59
N LYS A 117 11.05 -6.95 -3.93
CA LYS A 117 11.31 -6.15 -2.72
C LYS A 117 11.54 -4.69 -3.13
N LEU A 118 10.83 -3.78 -2.46
CA LEU A 118 11.00 -2.34 -2.63
C LEU A 118 11.40 -1.76 -1.27
N HIS A 119 12.69 -1.41 -1.14
CA HIS A 119 13.27 -1.00 0.13
C HIS A 119 12.65 0.31 0.64
N VAL A 120 12.26 0.40 1.90
CA VAL A 120 11.73 1.62 2.53
C VAL A 120 12.81 2.71 2.68
N PRO A 121 12.47 4.00 2.75
CA PRO A 121 13.45 5.04 3.08
C PRO A 121 13.86 4.99 4.56
N GLY A 122 14.88 5.77 4.93
CA GLY A 122 15.13 6.08 6.34
C GLY A 122 15.49 4.88 7.21
N PRO A 123 14.94 4.75 8.45
CA PRO A 123 13.65 5.31 8.92
C PRO A 123 13.58 6.84 9.03
N LEU A 124 12.38 7.40 8.81
CA LEU A 124 12.13 8.83 8.85
C LEU A 124 11.32 9.21 10.10
N TYR A 125 11.64 10.36 10.68
CA TYR A 125 10.98 10.88 11.88
C TYR A 125 10.52 12.32 11.64
N MET A 126 9.39 12.69 12.25
CA MET A 126 8.88 14.06 12.29
C MET A 126 9.83 14.94 13.11
N THR A 127 10.20 16.09 12.58
CA THR A 127 11.03 17.09 13.25
C THR A 127 10.19 18.00 14.16
N ASP A 128 10.86 18.77 15.02
CA ASP A 128 10.19 19.77 15.86
C ASP A 128 9.52 20.87 15.01
N GLU A 129 10.17 21.30 13.91
CA GLU A 129 9.66 22.33 13.02
C GLU A 129 8.40 21.86 12.27
N GLU A 130 8.41 20.64 11.74
CA GLU A 130 7.25 20.04 11.07
C GLU A 130 6.04 19.89 12.01
N ALA A 131 6.28 19.45 13.25
CA ALA A 131 5.22 19.30 14.23
C ALA A 131 4.65 20.65 14.71
N ALA A 132 5.50 21.68 14.83
CA ALA A 132 5.09 23.02 15.27
C ALA A 132 4.14 23.72 14.28
N GLY A 133 4.17 23.33 13.00
CA GLY A 133 3.25 23.83 11.97
C GLY A 133 1.82 23.30 12.09
N VAL A 134 1.57 22.26 12.91
CA VAL A 134 0.26 21.62 13.03
C VAL A 134 -0.50 22.16 14.24
N VAL A 135 -1.64 22.80 13.98
CA VAL A 135 -2.59 23.18 15.02
C VAL A 135 -3.22 21.92 15.62
N GLN A 136 -3.01 21.71 16.91
CA GLN A 136 -3.54 20.56 17.63
C GLN A 136 -5.00 20.81 18.04
N ASP A 137 -5.88 19.87 17.72
CA ASP A 137 -7.28 19.85 18.14
C ASP A 137 -7.57 18.57 18.93
N CYS A 138 -8.41 18.65 19.96
CA CYS A 138 -8.72 17.49 20.82
C CYS A 138 -9.50 16.37 20.11
N ASN A 139 -10.07 16.64 18.93
CA ASN A 139 -10.78 15.67 18.12
C ASN A 139 -9.94 15.14 16.94
N ALA A 140 -8.71 15.62 16.78
CA ALA A 140 -7.77 15.17 15.76
C ALA A 140 -6.65 14.31 16.37
N LYS A 141 -5.99 13.50 15.53
CA LYS A 141 -4.81 12.76 15.99
C LYS A 141 -3.65 13.72 16.19
N THR A 142 -3.06 13.70 17.39
CA THR A 142 -1.90 14.53 17.72
C THR A 142 -0.71 14.17 16.85
N ARG A 143 -0.04 15.18 16.29
CA ARG A 143 1.25 15.04 15.58
C ARG A 143 2.36 15.55 16.48
N LEU A 144 3.29 14.67 16.88
CA LEU A 144 4.36 14.96 17.83
C LEU A 144 5.73 14.86 17.15
N PRO A 145 6.71 15.69 17.56
CA PRO A 145 8.09 15.49 17.15
C PRO A 145 8.59 14.09 17.51
N GLY A 146 9.45 13.52 16.68
CA GLY A 146 10.01 12.18 16.86
C GLY A 146 9.06 11.04 16.50
N THR A 147 7.82 11.31 16.09
CA THR A 147 6.94 10.27 15.52
C THR A 147 7.57 9.69 14.25
N ARG A 148 7.67 8.36 14.16
CA ARG A 148 8.13 7.66 12.96
C ARG A 148 7.09 7.84 11.84
N LEU A 149 7.56 8.21 10.65
CA LEU A 149 6.69 8.38 9.48
C LEU A 149 6.43 7.03 8.81
N ALA A 150 5.18 6.77 8.43
CA ALA A 150 4.76 5.56 7.71
C ALA A 150 5.11 5.65 6.21
N ALA A 151 6.41 5.80 5.92
CA ALA A 151 6.92 6.03 4.57
C ALA A 151 7.26 4.71 3.86
N SER A 152 6.63 4.48 2.71
CA SER A 152 7.00 3.43 1.77
C SER A 152 6.88 3.92 0.33
N TYR A 153 7.79 3.46 -0.53
CA TYR A 153 7.70 3.71 -1.97
C TYR A 153 6.61 2.89 -2.65
N VAL A 154 6.04 1.88 -1.99
CA VAL A 154 4.90 1.09 -2.50
C VAL A 154 3.65 1.97 -2.67
N ASN A 155 3.54 3.08 -1.94
CA ASN A 155 2.40 4.00 -2.00
C ASN A 155 2.48 4.96 -3.23
N PHE A 156 2.83 4.41 -4.39
CA PHE A 156 2.87 5.09 -5.69
C PHE A 156 1.54 4.93 -6.45
N TYR A 157 1.32 5.74 -7.48
CA TYR A 157 0.14 5.62 -8.35
C TYR A 157 0.51 5.17 -9.77
N ILE A 158 -0.23 4.20 -10.31
CA ILE A 158 -0.12 3.76 -11.70
C ILE A 158 -1.10 4.57 -12.56
N SER A 159 -0.56 5.42 -13.43
CA SER A 159 -1.35 6.15 -14.43
C SER A 159 -1.24 5.48 -15.80
N THR A 160 -1.99 5.98 -16.79
CA THR A 160 -1.83 5.52 -18.18
C THR A 160 -0.44 5.88 -18.70
N GLY A 161 0.45 4.89 -18.73
CA GLY A 161 1.82 5.03 -19.22
C GLY A 161 2.81 5.66 -18.22
N GLY A 162 2.42 5.89 -16.97
CA GLY A 162 3.29 6.47 -15.95
C GLY A 162 3.21 5.81 -14.58
N ILE A 163 4.30 5.88 -13.83
CA ILE A 163 4.40 5.50 -12.41
C ILE A 163 4.75 6.75 -11.62
N ILE A 164 3.82 7.25 -10.83
CA ILE A 164 3.99 8.47 -10.03
C ILE A 164 4.46 8.07 -8.64
N THR A 165 5.77 8.19 -8.39
CA THR A 165 6.43 7.60 -7.21
C THR A 165 6.91 8.67 -6.20
N PRO A 166 6.74 8.42 -4.89
CA PRO A 166 7.10 9.41 -3.88
C PRO A 166 8.61 9.50 -3.72
N GLN A 167 9.13 10.71 -3.46
CA GLN A 167 10.52 10.94 -3.08
C GLN A 167 10.56 11.65 -1.73
N PHE A 168 11.31 11.07 -0.79
CA PHE A 168 11.26 11.47 0.61
C PHE A 168 12.42 12.39 1.03
N GLY A 169 13.38 12.63 0.13
CA GLY A 169 14.62 13.34 0.44
C GLY A 169 15.72 12.42 0.97
N ASP A 170 15.53 11.09 0.87
CA ASP A 170 16.57 10.09 1.15
C ASP A 170 17.17 9.64 -0.19
N GLN A 171 18.18 10.37 -0.67
CA GLN A 171 18.71 10.22 -2.02
C GLN A 171 19.03 8.77 -2.39
N LYS A 172 19.59 7.99 -1.45
CA LYS A 172 19.99 6.60 -1.70
C LYS A 172 18.77 5.75 -2.04
N TRP A 173 17.75 5.79 -1.19
CA TRP A 173 16.58 4.95 -1.36
C TRP A 173 15.59 5.52 -2.37
N ASP A 174 15.57 6.84 -2.55
CA ASP A 174 14.81 7.54 -3.59
C ASP A 174 15.27 7.10 -4.98
N ASP A 175 16.58 7.07 -5.23
CA ASP A 175 17.16 6.61 -6.50
C ASP A 175 16.97 5.11 -6.71
N GLU A 176 17.13 4.31 -5.66
CA GLU A 176 16.93 2.86 -5.73
C GLU A 176 15.48 2.48 -6.02
N ALA A 177 14.52 3.17 -5.41
CA ALA A 177 13.10 2.96 -5.68
C ALA A 177 12.76 3.24 -7.15
N VAL A 178 13.29 4.34 -7.71
CA VAL A 178 13.13 4.66 -9.14
C VAL A 178 13.76 3.59 -10.02
N ARG A 179 14.95 3.08 -9.66
CA ARG A 179 15.61 1.99 -10.39
C ARG A 179 14.77 0.73 -10.41
N VAL A 180 14.24 0.29 -9.26
CA VAL A 180 13.39 -0.90 -9.15
C VAL A 180 12.10 -0.70 -9.94
N LEU A 181 11.39 0.41 -9.74
CA LEU A 181 10.13 0.68 -10.44
C LEU A 181 10.32 0.75 -11.96
N SER A 182 11.43 1.31 -12.44
CA SER A 182 11.75 1.35 -13.88
C SER A 182 11.97 -0.03 -14.47
N GLN A 183 12.56 -0.96 -13.70
CA GLN A 183 12.72 -2.36 -14.12
C GLN A 183 11.40 -3.13 -14.11
N VAL A 184 10.55 -2.84 -13.13
CA VAL A 184 9.25 -3.51 -12.97
C VAL A 184 8.26 -3.04 -14.03
N PHE A 185 8.29 -1.76 -14.39
CA PHE A 185 7.39 -1.13 -15.35
C PHE A 185 8.15 -0.57 -16.56
N PRO A 186 8.79 -1.41 -17.39
CA PRO A 186 9.68 -0.95 -18.46
C PRO A 186 9.00 -0.14 -19.57
N ASN A 187 7.66 -0.23 -19.65
CA ASN A 187 6.83 0.51 -20.61
C ASN A 187 6.15 1.74 -20.01
N HIS A 188 6.50 2.14 -18.78
CA HIS A 188 5.96 3.33 -18.12
C HIS A 188 7.07 4.33 -17.83
N GLU A 189 6.76 5.61 -17.93
CA GLU A 189 7.62 6.67 -17.43
C GLU A 189 7.54 6.72 -15.90
N VAL A 190 8.66 6.55 -15.21
CA VAL A 190 8.72 6.70 -13.75
C VAL A 190 8.93 8.17 -13.41
N VAL A 191 7.88 8.81 -12.90
CA VAL A 191 7.85 10.24 -12.55
C VAL A 191 8.08 10.41 -11.05
N ARG A 192 9.16 11.10 -10.72
CA ARG A 192 9.58 11.41 -9.35
C ARG A 192 8.77 12.60 -8.82
N ILE A 193 8.12 12.43 -7.67
CA ILE A 193 7.48 13.54 -6.96
C ILE A 193 8.35 13.94 -5.77
N GLU A 194 9.14 14.98 -5.95
CA GLU A 194 9.86 15.65 -4.87
C GLU A 194 8.88 16.25 -3.86
N GLY A 195 9.25 16.26 -2.58
CA GLY A 195 8.39 16.80 -1.51
C GLY A 195 7.27 15.86 -1.06
N ALA A 196 7.25 14.58 -1.48
CA ALA A 196 6.27 13.61 -1.01
C ALA A 196 6.34 13.39 0.52
N ARG A 197 7.45 13.79 1.16
CA ARG A 197 7.56 13.91 2.61
C ARG A 197 6.44 14.75 3.23
N GLU A 198 6.00 15.82 2.58
CA GLU A 198 4.92 16.68 3.10
C GLU A 198 3.59 15.93 3.25
N ILE A 199 3.34 14.95 2.37
CA ILE A 199 2.12 14.13 2.42
C ILE A 199 2.25 13.09 3.54
N VAL A 200 3.41 12.46 3.69
CA VAL A 200 3.61 11.40 4.70
C VAL A 200 3.63 11.93 6.13
N LEU A 201 3.99 13.20 6.34
CA LEU A 201 3.78 13.88 7.63
C LEU A 201 2.31 13.86 8.09
N ALA A 202 1.38 13.85 7.13
CA ALA A 202 -0.07 13.80 7.37
C ALA A 202 -0.67 12.38 7.36
N GLY A 203 0.14 11.33 7.17
CA GLY A 203 -0.29 9.93 7.33
C GLY A 203 -0.65 9.17 6.05
N GLY A 204 -0.21 9.62 4.88
CA GLY A 204 -0.40 8.88 3.61
C GLY A 204 0.62 9.27 2.55
N ASN A 205 0.42 8.84 1.30
CA ASN A 205 1.22 9.32 0.18
C ASN A 205 0.41 9.39 -1.12
N ILE A 206 1.08 9.44 -2.27
CA ILE A 206 0.50 9.63 -3.60
C ILE A 206 -0.68 8.68 -3.86
N HIS A 207 -0.55 7.39 -3.55
CA HIS A 207 -1.66 6.45 -3.73
C HIS A 207 -2.88 6.87 -2.90
N CYS A 208 -2.69 7.20 -1.62
CA CYS A 208 -3.77 7.56 -0.71
C CYS A 208 -4.58 8.81 -1.11
N ILE A 209 -4.00 9.71 -1.91
CA ILE A 209 -4.65 10.95 -2.36
C ILE A 209 -5.19 10.86 -3.79
N THR A 210 -5.18 9.68 -4.40
CA THR A 210 -5.63 9.44 -5.78
C THR A 210 -6.73 8.37 -5.82
N GLN A 211 -7.56 8.42 -6.86
CA GLN A 211 -8.54 7.39 -7.15
C GLN A 211 -8.73 7.30 -8.67
N GLN A 212 -8.36 6.17 -9.26
CA GLN A 212 -8.49 5.95 -10.70
C GLN A 212 -9.95 5.77 -11.11
N GLN A 213 -10.31 6.32 -12.27
CA GLN A 213 -11.53 5.98 -12.97
C GLN A 213 -11.16 5.15 -14.21
N PRO A 214 -11.40 3.83 -14.21
CA PRO A 214 -11.11 2.99 -15.37
C PRO A 214 -11.84 3.47 -16.62
N ALA A 215 -11.16 3.46 -17.77
CA ALA A 215 -11.81 3.73 -19.05
C ALA A 215 -12.88 2.66 -19.33
N ALA A 216 -14.00 3.05 -19.93
CA ALA A 216 -15.00 2.09 -20.38
C ALA A 216 -14.40 1.17 -21.43
N LEU A 217 -14.67 -0.13 -21.34
CA LEU A 217 -14.31 -1.08 -22.39
C LEU A 217 -15.02 -0.69 -23.69
N PRO A 218 -14.33 -0.66 -24.85
CA PRO A 218 -14.99 -0.44 -26.12
C PRO A 218 -16.02 -1.57 -26.37
N GLY A 219 -17.31 -1.27 -26.24
CA GLY A 219 -18.41 -2.21 -26.56
C GLY A 219 -19.51 -2.35 -25.52
N THR A 220 -19.36 -1.85 -24.30
CA THR A 220 -20.39 -1.92 -23.23
C THR A 220 -21.12 -0.59 -23.06
N VAL A 221 -21.78 -0.12 -24.11
CA VAL A 221 -22.90 0.82 -23.98
C VAL A 221 -24.11 0.20 -24.66
N LYS A 222 -24.89 -0.56 -23.89
CA LYS A 222 -26.33 -0.64 -24.12
C LYS A 222 -26.99 0.10 -22.97
N LEU A 223 -27.18 1.40 -23.17
CA LEU A 223 -28.20 2.14 -22.43
C LEU A 223 -29.55 1.57 -22.89
N GLY A 224 -30.21 0.83 -22.02
CA GLY A 224 -31.62 0.47 -22.11
C GLY A 224 -32.42 1.38 -21.20
#